data_AF-A0A844Y2L2-F1
#
_entry.id   AF-A0A844Y2L2-F1
#
_cell.length_a   1.000
_cell.length_b   1.000
_cell.length_c   1.000
_cell.angle_alpha   90.00
_cell.angle_beta   90.00
_cell.angle_gamma   90.00
#
_symmetry.space_group_name_H-M   'P 1'
#
loop_
_entity.id
_entity.type
_entity.pdbx_description
1 polymer ?
#
loop_
_entity_poly.entity_id
_entity_poly.type
_entity_poly.pdbx_seq_one_letter_code
_entity_poly.pdbx_strand_id
1 'polypeptide(L)'
;MHELERLFAAADGEARWEDGLRDLFEAGDLDKAHDLLAQALAGLDTDLARECLAITPEHVSLSGWSELVEAIALHEGEPITGVTLAIANDADSTFEKGQMHRPYMMLGLYSDEGYAFSAADVPGLIAETRREDGPAWAGHDEDIEVYLDCEGLDLLNTRLLFHKQRHFFRDDAPGSAPRRYVEYVVACWWRALLFQQAVASECAIHGLPGGIPVIAGMVDLRPDVVCVHGIGARNPAADRESEEATGLAEIIPANFIARRTVEDVKEFTGADLRRKVAETGQEDEPVKRGFVARLFGR
;
A
#
# COMPACT_ATOMS: atom_id res chain seq x y z
N MET A 1 16.61 28.77 -12.95
CA MET A 1 15.25 28.61 -12.41
C MET A 1 14.64 27.42 -13.12
N HIS A 2 14.34 26.38 -12.35
CA HIS A 2 13.77 25.13 -12.80
C HIS A 2 12.33 25.35 -13.33
N GLU A 3 11.88 24.52 -14.26
CA GLU A 3 10.53 24.65 -14.81
C GLU A 3 9.46 24.46 -13.73
N LEU A 4 9.64 23.46 -12.86
CA LEU A 4 8.72 23.21 -11.75
C LEU A 4 8.68 24.34 -10.72
N GLU A 5 9.75 25.14 -10.55
CA GLU A 5 9.69 26.34 -9.70
C GLU A 5 8.69 27.35 -10.26
N ARG A 6 8.61 27.51 -11.59
CA ARG A 6 7.59 28.37 -12.21
C ARG A 6 6.20 27.74 -12.14
N LEU A 7 6.11 26.43 -12.40
CA LEU A 7 4.83 25.74 -12.44
C LEU A 7 4.16 25.71 -11.06
N PHE A 8 4.90 25.40 -9.99
CA PHE A 8 4.37 25.28 -8.63
C PHE A 8 4.15 26.64 -7.95
N ALA A 9 4.54 27.73 -8.60
CA ALA A 9 4.23 29.08 -8.15
C ALA A 9 2.73 29.29 -7.96
N ALA A 10 1.90 28.62 -8.77
CA ALA A 10 0.45 28.56 -8.65
C ALA A 10 0.00 27.17 -8.17
N ALA A 11 -1.05 27.12 -7.34
CA ALA A 11 -1.60 25.87 -6.83
C ALA A 11 -2.11 24.96 -7.96
N ASP A 12 -2.83 25.54 -8.93
CA ASP A 12 -3.35 24.81 -10.10
C ASP A 12 -2.23 24.22 -10.98
N GLY A 13 -1.07 24.88 -11.00
CA GLY A 13 0.09 24.41 -11.76
C GLY A 13 0.71 23.16 -11.14
N GLU A 14 0.83 23.14 -9.81
CA GLU A 14 1.25 21.95 -9.04
C GLU A 14 0.22 20.83 -9.16
N ALA A 15 -1.06 21.12 -8.94
CA ALA A 15 -2.14 20.14 -9.04
C ALA A 15 -2.13 19.43 -10.40
N ARG A 16 -2.04 20.19 -11.51
CA ARG A 16 -1.98 19.61 -12.86
C ARG A 16 -0.76 18.71 -13.08
N TRP A 17 0.38 19.03 -12.47
CA TRP A 17 1.57 18.19 -12.58
C TRP A 17 1.42 16.90 -11.76
N GLU A 18 0.88 17.01 -10.54
CA GLU A 18 0.57 15.87 -9.69
C GLU A 18 -0.52 14.97 -10.29
N ASP A 19 -1.53 15.53 -10.95
CA ASP A 19 -2.57 14.79 -11.68
C ASP A 19 -1.96 13.98 -12.82
N GLY A 20 -1.03 14.57 -13.58
CA GLY A 20 -0.32 13.84 -14.64
C GLY A 20 0.51 12.67 -14.13
N LEU A 21 1.09 12.79 -12.93
CA LEU A 21 1.78 11.67 -12.27
C LEU A 21 0.80 10.63 -11.74
N ARG A 22 -0.30 11.07 -11.13
CA ARG A 22 -1.37 10.20 -10.63
C ARG A 22 -1.94 9.33 -11.75
N ASP A 23 -2.17 9.90 -12.93
CA ASP A 23 -2.62 9.18 -14.11
C ASP A 23 -1.65 8.05 -14.51
N LEU A 24 -0.33 8.26 -14.40
CA LEU A 24 0.68 7.24 -14.67
C LEU A 24 0.64 6.12 -13.63
N PHE A 25 0.53 6.46 -12.33
CA PHE A 25 0.43 5.48 -11.25
C PHE A 25 -0.84 4.62 -11.39
N GLU A 26 -1.98 5.25 -11.67
CA GLU A 26 -3.26 4.56 -11.82
C GLU A 26 -3.33 3.70 -13.08
N ALA A 27 -2.62 4.09 -14.14
CA ALA A 27 -2.43 3.27 -15.32
C ALA A 27 -1.39 2.14 -15.14
N GLY A 28 -0.66 2.11 -14.02
CA GLY A 28 0.45 1.19 -13.77
C GLY A 28 1.71 1.47 -14.61
N ASP A 29 1.82 2.64 -15.24
CA ASP A 29 2.95 3.04 -16.08
C ASP A 29 4.10 3.63 -15.24
N LEU A 30 4.64 2.79 -14.35
CA LEU A 30 5.67 3.17 -13.38
C LEU A 30 7.01 3.51 -14.05
N ASP A 31 7.28 2.98 -15.24
CA ASP A 31 8.50 3.31 -16.00
C ASP A 31 8.47 4.76 -16.51
N LYS A 32 7.33 5.22 -17.06
CA LYS A 32 7.21 6.63 -17.44
C LYS A 32 7.20 7.56 -16.23
N ALA A 33 6.59 7.14 -15.12
CA ALA A 33 6.64 7.89 -13.87
C ALA A 33 8.08 8.02 -13.37
N HIS A 34 8.86 6.94 -13.44
CA HIS A 34 10.29 6.93 -13.14
C HIS A 34 11.05 7.93 -14.02
N ASP A 35 10.91 7.87 -15.34
CA ASP A 35 11.63 8.75 -16.26
C ASP A 35 11.31 10.24 -16.01
N LEU A 36 10.02 10.56 -15.79
CA LEU A 36 9.57 11.92 -15.51
C LEU A 36 10.16 12.43 -14.18
N LEU A 37 10.09 11.63 -13.13
CA LEU A 37 10.61 12.01 -11.81
C LEU A 37 12.14 12.09 -11.82
N ALA A 38 12.83 11.15 -12.47
CA ALA A 38 14.28 11.15 -12.59
C ALA A 38 14.76 12.40 -13.35
N GLN A 39 14.08 12.78 -14.44
CA GLN A 39 14.37 14.02 -15.16
C GLN A 39 14.15 15.26 -14.28
N ALA A 40 13.06 15.30 -13.51
CA ALA A 40 12.77 16.41 -12.60
C ALA A 40 13.82 16.51 -11.48
N LEU A 41 14.21 15.40 -10.86
CA LEU A 41 15.25 15.35 -9.83
C LEU A 41 16.62 15.76 -10.38
N ALA A 42 16.99 15.26 -11.56
CA ALA A 42 18.24 15.61 -12.22
C ALA A 42 18.30 17.11 -12.58
N GLY A 43 17.18 17.68 -13.04
CA GLY A 43 17.07 19.11 -13.29
C GLY A 43 17.11 19.96 -12.03
N LEU A 44 16.61 19.43 -10.90
CA LEU A 44 16.65 20.10 -9.61
C LEU A 44 18.04 20.11 -8.98
N ASP A 45 18.93 19.15 -9.26
CA ASP A 45 20.35 19.14 -8.84
C ASP A 45 20.60 19.67 -7.41
N THR A 46 19.84 19.16 -6.44
CA THR A 46 20.01 19.45 -5.01
C THR A 46 20.61 18.23 -4.29
N ASP A 47 21.00 18.41 -3.03
CA ASP A 47 21.49 17.29 -2.21
C ASP A 47 20.42 16.20 -2.07
N LEU A 48 19.17 16.58 -1.77
CA LEU A 48 18.07 15.63 -1.67
C LEU A 48 17.78 14.97 -3.03
N ALA A 49 17.81 15.71 -4.13
CA ALA A 49 17.55 15.13 -5.45
C ALA A 49 18.61 14.10 -5.86
N ARG A 50 19.89 14.36 -5.53
CA ARG A 50 20.98 13.40 -5.74
C ARG A 50 20.84 12.18 -4.84
N GLU A 51 20.41 12.36 -3.60
CA GLU A 51 20.11 11.24 -2.68
C GLU A 51 18.94 10.38 -3.21
N CYS A 52 17.87 10.99 -3.72
CA CYS A 52 16.77 10.26 -4.36
C CYS A 52 17.29 9.41 -5.53
N LEU A 53 18.04 10.01 -6.46
CA LEU A 53 18.58 9.32 -7.64
C LEU A 53 19.61 8.24 -7.30
N ALA A 54 20.21 8.27 -6.10
CA ALA A 54 21.11 7.22 -5.64
C ALA A 54 20.36 5.97 -5.16
N ILE A 55 19.08 6.10 -4.81
CA ILE A 55 18.22 4.99 -4.39
C ILE A 55 17.51 4.45 -5.64
N THR A 56 17.99 3.32 -6.13
CA THR A 56 17.37 2.59 -7.25
C THR A 56 16.30 1.61 -6.74
N PRO A 57 15.41 1.12 -7.61
CA PRO A 57 14.35 0.18 -7.21
C PRO A 57 14.86 -1.06 -6.50
N GLU A 58 16.05 -1.56 -6.87
CA GLU A 58 16.67 -2.75 -6.27
C GLU A 58 17.13 -2.56 -4.83
N HIS A 59 17.21 -1.32 -4.35
CA HIS A 59 17.49 -1.04 -2.95
C HIS A 59 16.24 -1.18 -2.06
N VAL A 60 15.05 -1.23 -2.66
CA VAL A 60 13.78 -1.31 -1.94
C VAL A 60 13.20 -2.69 -2.10
N SER A 61 13.00 -3.39 -1.00
CA SER A 61 12.48 -4.76 -0.98
C SER A 61 11.39 -4.93 0.05
N LEU A 62 10.43 -5.79 -0.25
CA LEU A 62 9.41 -6.21 0.70
C LEU A 62 9.78 -7.58 1.25
N SER A 63 9.59 -7.76 2.56
CA SER A 63 9.75 -9.05 3.22
C SER A 63 8.42 -9.49 3.82
N GLY A 64 8.24 -10.80 4.02
CA GLY A 64 6.99 -11.39 4.51
C GLY A 64 5.99 -11.80 3.43
N TRP A 65 6.35 -11.68 2.14
CA TRP A 65 5.44 -12.01 1.04
C TRP A 65 5.10 -13.51 0.98
N SER A 66 6.06 -14.38 1.26
CA SER A 66 5.83 -15.84 1.38
C SER A 66 4.81 -16.16 2.46
N GLU A 67 4.97 -15.55 3.63
CA GLU A 67 4.10 -15.70 4.79
C GLU A 67 2.68 -15.18 4.47
N LEU A 68 2.58 -14.08 3.72
CA LEU A 68 1.30 -13.59 3.20
C LEU A 68 0.61 -14.61 2.29
N VAL A 69 1.34 -15.19 1.34
CA VAL A 69 0.79 -16.20 0.42
C VAL A 69 0.31 -17.43 1.19
N GLU A 70 1.10 -17.91 2.16
CA GLU A 70 0.72 -19.04 3.02
C GLU A 70 -0.50 -18.73 3.88
N ALA A 71 -0.55 -17.55 4.51
CA ALA A 71 -1.67 -17.13 5.34
C ALA A 71 -2.98 -17.03 4.54
N ILE A 72 -2.93 -16.52 3.30
CA ILE A 72 -4.08 -16.48 2.39
C ILE A 72 -4.53 -17.90 2.02
N ALA A 73 -3.58 -18.79 1.70
CA ALA A 73 -3.91 -20.15 1.25
C ALA A 73 -4.48 -21.03 2.37
N LEU A 74 -4.07 -20.80 3.61
CA LEU A 74 -4.50 -21.55 4.79
C LEU A 74 -5.72 -20.92 5.49
N HIS A 75 -6.27 -19.82 4.96
CA HIS A 75 -7.43 -19.17 5.55
C HIS A 75 -8.67 -20.07 5.46
N GLU A 76 -9.27 -20.39 6.61
CA GLU A 76 -10.43 -21.28 6.72
C GLU A 76 -11.79 -20.56 6.56
N GLY A 77 -11.81 -19.23 6.45
CA GLY A 77 -13.01 -18.41 6.31
C GLY A 77 -13.46 -18.19 4.85
N GLU A 78 -14.17 -17.07 4.61
CA GLU A 78 -14.51 -16.67 3.24
C GLU A 78 -13.21 -16.41 2.46
N PRO A 79 -13.12 -16.83 1.18
CA PRO A 79 -11.89 -16.65 0.41
C PRO A 79 -11.44 -15.19 0.39
N ILE A 80 -10.16 -14.97 0.64
CA ILE A 80 -9.55 -13.65 0.44
C ILE A 80 -9.56 -13.35 -1.06
N THR A 81 -10.21 -12.26 -1.44
CA THR A 81 -10.37 -11.81 -2.82
C THR A 81 -9.77 -10.43 -3.07
N GLY A 82 -9.35 -9.71 -2.02
CA GLY A 82 -8.68 -8.41 -2.12
C GLY A 82 -7.60 -8.23 -1.06
N VAL A 83 -6.51 -7.54 -1.43
CA VAL A 83 -5.44 -7.12 -0.51
C VAL A 83 -5.21 -5.62 -0.64
N THR A 84 -5.07 -4.92 0.49
CA THR A 84 -4.56 -3.56 0.54
C THR A 84 -3.19 -3.53 1.19
N LEU A 85 -2.27 -2.76 0.62
CA LEU A 85 -0.95 -2.50 1.18
C LEU A 85 -0.72 -1.00 1.25
N ALA A 86 -0.12 -0.52 2.32
CA ALA A 86 0.37 0.85 2.35
C ALA A 86 1.62 0.97 3.19
N ILE A 87 2.39 2.02 2.92
CA ILE A 87 3.36 2.53 3.89
C ILE A 87 2.78 3.73 4.62
N ALA A 88 3.16 3.87 5.89
CA ALA A 88 2.79 4.97 6.75
C ALA A 88 3.98 5.36 7.63
N ASN A 89 3.86 6.50 8.30
CA ASN A 89 4.81 6.91 9.32
C ASN A 89 4.11 7.02 10.67
N ASP A 90 4.91 6.95 11.74
CA ASP A 90 4.40 7.34 13.05
C ASP A 90 4.02 8.83 13.06
N ALA A 91 3.24 9.24 14.07
CA ALA A 91 2.88 10.64 14.22
C ALA A 91 4.14 11.52 14.41
N ASP A 92 4.15 12.73 13.84
CA ASP A 92 5.29 13.67 13.91
C ASP A 92 5.85 13.87 15.34
N SER A 93 5.03 13.69 16.38
CA SER A 93 5.43 13.80 17.78
C SER A 93 6.37 12.70 18.29
N THR A 94 6.52 11.59 17.58
CA THR A 94 7.37 10.46 18.00
C THR A 94 8.78 10.52 17.40
N PHE A 95 9.06 11.44 16.47
CA PHE A 95 10.33 11.45 15.76
C PHE A 95 11.49 12.02 16.57
N GLU A 96 12.47 11.16 16.85
CA GLU A 96 13.74 11.55 17.45
C GLU A 96 14.74 12.04 16.40
N LYS A 97 15.34 13.21 16.66
CA LYS A 97 16.41 13.76 15.81
C LYS A 97 17.64 12.86 15.86
N GLY A 98 18.20 12.55 14.69
CA GLY A 98 19.41 11.75 14.56
C GLY A 98 19.17 10.24 14.53
N GLN A 99 17.91 9.80 14.64
CA GLN A 99 17.51 8.44 14.36
C GLN A 99 17.01 8.30 12.90
N MET A 100 17.21 7.12 12.34
CA MET A 100 16.56 6.74 11.08
C MET A 100 15.12 6.32 11.36
N HIS A 101 14.21 6.78 10.51
CA HIS A 101 12.78 6.52 10.59
C HIS A 101 12.35 5.67 9.40
N ARG A 102 12.14 4.38 9.65
CA ARG A 102 11.59 3.44 8.69
C ARG A 102 10.07 3.65 8.57
N PRO A 103 9.50 3.73 7.36
CA PRO A 103 8.05 3.68 7.21
C PRO A 103 7.55 2.28 7.56
N TYR A 104 6.47 2.17 8.34
CA TYR A 104 5.87 0.87 8.62
C TYR A 104 4.85 0.50 7.55
N MET A 105 4.66 -0.80 7.35
CA MET A 105 3.65 -1.31 6.43
C MET A 105 2.30 -1.52 7.13
N MET A 106 1.24 -1.31 6.37
CA MET A 106 -0.13 -1.61 6.73
C MET A 106 -0.67 -2.61 5.71
N LEU A 107 -1.33 -3.65 6.21
CA LEU A 107 -1.94 -4.72 5.44
C LEU A 107 -3.43 -4.80 5.78
N GLY A 108 -4.26 -4.94 4.76
CA GLY A 108 -5.65 -5.36 4.91
C GLY A 108 -5.93 -6.54 3.98
N LEU A 109 -6.61 -7.56 4.50
CA LEU A 109 -7.05 -8.74 3.75
C LEU A 109 -8.57 -8.76 3.73
N TYR A 110 -9.17 -8.95 2.56
CA TYR A 110 -10.61 -8.80 2.40
C TYR A 110 -11.19 -9.95 1.59
N SER A 111 -12.37 -10.39 2.01
CA SER A 111 -13.29 -11.20 1.21
C SER A 111 -14.24 -10.29 0.41
N ASP A 112 -15.17 -10.90 -0.33
CA ASP A 112 -16.18 -10.16 -1.10
C ASP A 112 -17.32 -9.57 -0.25
N GLU A 113 -17.28 -9.71 1.09
CA GLU A 113 -18.37 -9.27 1.99
C GLU A 113 -18.64 -7.77 1.92
N GLY A 114 -17.58 -6.95 2.03
CA GLY A 114 -17.69 -5.48 1.99
C GLY A 114 -17.69 -4.91 0.57
N TYR A 115 -17.01 -5.58 -0.36
CA TYR A 115 -16.89 -5.18 -1.76
C TYR A 115 -16.50 -6.36 -2.62
N ALA A 116 -17.07 -6.49 -3.83
CA ALA A 116 -16.82 -7.62 -4.72
C ALA A 116 -15.48 -7.51 -5.47
N PHE A 117 -14.36 -7.66 -4.76
CA PHE A 117 -13.01 -7.62 -5.35
C PHE A 117 -12.83 -8.64 -6.47
N SER A 118 -13.40 -9.84 -6.33
CA SER A 118 -13.28 -10.90 -7.33
C SER A 118 -13.89 -10.56 -8.70
N ALA A 119 -14.82 -9.59 -8.74
CA ALA A 119 -15.51 -9.14 -9.94
C ALA A 119 -15.07 -7.75 -10.40
N ALA A 120 -14.22 -7.06 -9.64
CA ALA A 120 -13.80 -5.71 -9.92
C ALA A 120 -12.65 -5.67 -10.93
N ASP A 121 -12.65 -4.66 -11.80
CA ASP A 121 -11.52 -4.35 -12.67
C ASP A 121 -10.65 -3.24 -12.04
N VAL A 122 -9.47 -2.99 -12.64
CA VAL A 122 -8.55 -1.93 -12.16
C VAL A 122 -9.25 -0.57 -12.03
N PRO A 123 -9.98 -0.07 -13.05
CA PRO A 123 -10.69 1.21 -12.92
C PRO A 123 -11.74 1.20 -11.78
N GLY A 124 -12.47 0.11 -11.61
CA GLY A 124 -13.46 -0.05 -10.54
C GLY A 124 -12.84 -0.01 -9.15
N LEU A 125 -11.70 -0.70 -8.94
CA LEU A 125 -10.97 -0.68 -7.67
C LEU A 125 -10.44 0.72 -7.36
N ILE A 126 -9.85 1.41 -8.33
CA ILE A 126 -9.35 2.78 -8.17
C ILE A 126 -10.52 3.73 -7.86
N ALA A 127 -11.63 3.62 -8.60
CA ALA A 127 -12.80 4.45 -8.35
C ALA A 127 -13.40 4.19 -6.95
N GLU A 128 -13.43 2.93 -6.50
CA GLU A 128 -13.92 2.57 -5.18
C GLU A 128 -13.06 3.16 -4.08
N THR A 129 -11.73 3.14 -4.25
CA THR A 129 -10.86 3.84 -3.30
C THR A 129 -11.35 5.27 -3.15
N ARG A 130 -11.63 5.98 -4.27
CA ARG A 130 -11.88 7.44 -4.42
C ARG A 130 -13.16 7.97 -3.81
N ARG A 131 -13.94 7.12 -3.16
CA ARG A 131 -15.22 7.48 -2.56
C ARG A 131 -15.09 8.47 -1.41
N GLU A 132 -16.02 9.42 -1.34
CA GLU A 132 -16.02 10.46 -0.31
C GLU A 132 -16.29 9.88 1.09
N ASP A 133 -17.09 8.82 1.18
CA ASP A 133 -17.38 8.08 2.41
C ASP A 133 -16.29 7.07 2.81
N GLY A 134 -15.26 6.91 1.98
CA GLY A 134 -14.31 5.81 2.06
C GLY A 134 -14.77 4.60 1.24
N PRO A 135 -13.88 3.61 1.00
CA PRO A 135 -14.23 2.43 0.24
C PRO A 135 -15.23 1.56 1.01
N ALA A 136 -16.09 0.84 0.31
CA ALA A 136 -17.08 -0.05 0.95
C ALA A 136 -16.45 -1.16 1.80
N TRP A 137 -15.22 -1.56 1.52
CA TRP A 137 -14.49 -2.57 2.28
C TRP A 137 -13.86 -2.05 3.58
N ALA A 138 -13.92 -0.75 3.88
CA ALA A 138 -13.34 -0.22 5.12
C ALA A 138 -13.98 -0.86 6.37
N GLY A 139 -13.15 -1.43 7.25
CA GLY A 139 -13.59 -2.13 8.46
C GLY A 139 -14.12 -3.56 8.25
N HIS A 140 -14.02 -4.07 7.01
CA HIS A 140 -14.33 -5.45 6.63
C HIS A 140 -13.07 -6.29 6.44
N ASP A 141 -11.94 -5.89 7.02
CA ASP A 141 -10.71 -6.68 7.01
C ASP A 141 -10.87 -7.96 7.83
N GLU A 142 -10.27 -9.03 7.31
CA GLU A 142 -10.13 -10.30 8.00
C GLU A 142 -9.01 -10.21 9.02
N ASP A 143 -9.28 -10.74 10.23
CA ASP A 143 -8.37 -10.72 11.36
C ASP A 143 -7.29 -11.81 11.18
N ILE A 144 -6.35 -11.54 10.28
CA ILE A 144 -5.24 -12.43 9.95
C ILE A 144 -3.94 -11.65 10.18
N GLU A 145 -3.16 -12.11 11.15
CA GLU A 145 -1.87 -11.50 11.47
C GLU A 145 -0.78 -11.99 10.50
N VAL A 146 -0.33 -11.11 9.62
CA VAL A 146 0.83 -11.33 8.75
C VAL A 146 1.83 -10.21 8.96
N TYR A 147 3.10 -10.57 9.12
CA TYR A 147 4.18 -9.60 9.19
C TYR A 147 4.67 -9.26 7.78
N LEU A 148 4.62 -7.98 7.43
CA LEU A 148 5.22 -7.42 6.22
C LEU A 148 6.10 -6.23 6.60
N ASP A 149 7.25 -6.10 5.93
CA ASP A 149 8.13 -4.96 6.12
C ASP A 149 8.71 -4.46 4.80
N CYS A 150 9.03 -3.16 4.75
CA CYS A 150 9.58 -2.45 3.61
C CYS A 150 10.96 -1.88 3.98
N GLU A 151 12.00 -2.40 3.35
CA GLU A 151 13.38 -1.99 3.59
C GLU A 151 13.88 -1.05 2.49
N GLY A 152 14.85 -0.19 2.82
CA GLY A 152 15.57 0.63 1.84
C GLY A 152 15.03 2.05 1.66
N LEU A 153 13.85 2.35 2.23
CA LEU A 153 13.26 3.70 2.22
C LEU A 153 13.66 4.54 3.44
N ASP A 154 14.35 3.96 4.42
CA ASP A 154 14.63 4.55 5.73
C ASP A 154 15.32 5.93 5.62
N LEU A 155 16.36 6.03 4.78
CA LEU A 155 17.11 7.29 4.60
C LEU A 155 16.24 8.37 3.96
N LEU A 156 15.59 8.06 2.83
CA LEU A 156 14.73 8.99 2.11
C LEU A 156 13.55 9.43 2.98
N ASN A 157 12.91 8.50 3.66
CA ASN A 157 11.80 8.77 4.55
C ASN A 157 12.22 9.72 5.70
N THR A 158 13.37 9.45 6.33
CA THR A 158 13.96 10.32 7.36
C THR A 158 14.22 11.74 6.82
N ARG A 159 14.78 11.86 5.62
CA ARG A 159 15.05 13.16 4.99
C ARG A 159 13.77 13.94 4.74
N LEU A 160 12.72 13.28 4.26
CA LEU A 160 11.41 13.88 3.99
C LEU A 160 10.73 14.34 5.29
N LEU A 161 10.77 13.52 6.34
CA LEU A 161 10.21 13.86 7.65
C LEU A 161 10.84 15.12 8.25
N PHE A 162 12.17 15.23 8.18
CA PHE A 162 12.90 16.39 8.69
C PHE A 162 13.10 17.52 7.67
N HIS A 163 12.43 17.45 6.52
CA HIS A 163 12.57 18.46 5.48
C HIS A 163 12.07 19.82 6.00
N LYS A 164 12.89 20.86 5.89
CA LYS A 164 12.55 22.17 6.49
C LYS A 164 11.47 22.94 5.75
N GLN A 165 11.16 22.55 4.52
CA GLN A 165 10.28 23.30 3.63
C GLN A 165 9.22 22.39 3.01
N ARG A 166 8.42 21.75 3.87
CA ARG A 166 7.29 20.87 3.49
C ARG A 166 6.06 21.64 2.99
N HIS A 167 6.00 22.94 3.26
CA HIS A 167 4.87 23.80 2.94
C HIS A 167 5.34 25.03 2.18
N PHE A 168 4.47 25.49 1.28
CA PHE A 168 4.66 26.72 0.53
C PHE A 168 3.36 27.54 0.56
N PHE A 169 3.42 28.69 1.21
CA PHE A 169 2.36 29.69 1.23
C PHE A 169 2.51 30.56 -0.01
N ARG A 170 1.49 30.56 -0.89
CA ARG A 170 1.49 31.25 -2.20
C ARG A 170 0.97 32.69 -2.10
N ASP A 171 1.22 33.33 -0.97
CA ASP A 171 0.76 34.69 -0.70
C ASP A 171 1.34 35.66 -1.75
N ASP A 172 0.53 36.63 -2.16
CA ASP A 172 0.89 37.66 -3.14
C ASP A 172 1.27 37.16 -4.55
N ALA A 173 0.78 35.98 -4.96
CA ALA A 173 0.98 35.42 -6.31
C ALA A 173 2.47 35.40 -6.73
N PRO A 174 3.31 34.62 -6.04
CA PRO A 174 4.74 34.64 -6.24
C PRO A 174 5.12 34.23 -7.66
N GLY A 175 6.19 34.81 -8.21
CA GLY A 175 6.68 34.46 -9.55
C GLY A 175 7.36 33.07 -9.65
N SER A 176 7.65 32.45 -8.50
CA SER A 176 8.27 31.12 -8.41
C SER A 176 8.02 30.47 -7.05
N ALA A 177 7.81 29.17 -7.03
CA ALA A 177 7.92 28.35 -5.83
C ALA A 177 9.38 28.22 -5.39
N PRO A 178 9.65 28.15 -4.07
CA PRO A 178 10.99 27.86 -3.57
C PRO A 178 11.49 26.51 -4.07
N ARG A 179 12.70 26.44 -4.63
CA ARG A 179 13.33 25.18 -5.08
C ARG A 179 13.26 24.05 -4.05
N ARG A 180 13.42 24.39 -2.77
CA ARG A 180 13.33 23.41 -1.66
C ARG A 180 11.93 22.86 -1.40
N TYR A 181 10.89 23.62 -1.71
CA TYR A 181 9.55 23.08 -1.68
C TYR A 181 9.33 22.11 -2.86
N VAL A 182 9.79 22.51 -4.04
CA VAL A 182 9.70 21.67 -5.26
C VAL A 182 10.43 20.34 -5.07
N GLU A 183 11.67 20.34 -4.55
CA GLU A 183 12.42 19.10 -4.30
C GLU A 183 11.70 18.19 -3.30
N TYR A 184 11.04 18.75 -2.29
CA TYR A 184 10.28 17.97 -1.32
C TYR A 184 9.10 17.25 -1.98
N VAL A 185 8.32 17.95 -2.81
CA VAL A 185 7.20 17.37 -3.55
C VAL A 185 7.67 16.24 -4.46
N VAL A 186 8.70 16.50 -5.29
CA VAL A 186 9.23 15.49 -6.22
C VAL A 186 9.82 14.30 -5.47
N ALA A 187 10.51 14.52 -4.34
CA ALA A 187 11.06 13.43 -3.52
C ALA A 187 9.97 12.60 -2.81
N CYS A 188 8.82 13.20 -2.44
CA CYS A 188 7.66 12.44 -1.96
C CYS A 188 7.13 11.48 -3.03
N TRP A 189 7.00 11.96 -4.27
CA TRP A 189 6.61 11.14 -5.42
C TRP A 189 7.63 10.05 -5.74
N TRP A 190 8.93 10.34 -5.59
CA TRP A 190 9.98 9.33 -5.76
C TRP A 190 9.88 8.19 -4.74
N ARG A 191 9.66 8.52 -3.46
CA ARG A 191 9.41 7.50 -2.43
C ARG A 191 8.20 6.62 -2.78
N ALA A 192 7.10 7.24 -3.23
CA ALA A 192 5.91 6.52 -3.65
C ALA A 192 6.22 5.56 -4.80
N LEU A 193 6.93 6.03 -5.83
CA LEU A 193 7.32 5.23 -6.98
C LEU A 193 8.12 3.99 -6.55
N LEU A 194 9.16 4.18 -5.73
CA LEU A 194 10.00 3.08 -5.27
C LEU A 194 9.21 2.01 -4.50
N PHE A 195 8.28 2.44 -3.62
CA PHE A 195 7.39 1.51 -2.93
C PHE A 195 6.49 0.75 -3.92
N GLN A 196 5.87 1.45 -4.88
CA GLN A 196 5.00 0.81 -5.87
C GLN A 196 5.76 -0.16 -6.77
N GLN A 197 7.01 0.15 -7.15
CA GLN A 197 7.86 -0.74 -7.91
C GLN A 197 8.23 -2.00 -7.12
N ALA A 198 8.48 -1.87 -5.81
CA ALA A 198 8.71 -3.03 -4.95
C ALA A 198 7.47 -3.95 -4.88
N VAL A 199 6.27 -3.38 -4.67
CA VAL A 199 5.02 -4.15 -4.70
C VAL A 199 4.79 -4.82 -6.07
N ALA A 200 5.01 -4.08 -7.16
CA ALA A 200 4.88 -4.61 -8.51
C ALA A 200 5.85 -5.77 -8.77
N SER A 201 7.08 -5.66 -8.28
CA SER A 201 8.09 -6.72 -8.35
C SER A 201 7.63 -7.98 -7.62
N GLU A 202 7.18 -7.87 -6.37
CA GLU A 202 6.67 -9.02 -5.61
C GLU A 202 5.46 -9.68 -6.29
N CYS A 203 4.51 -8.87 -6.77
CA CYS A 203 3.36 -9.38 -7.52
C CYS A 203 3.77 -10.09 -8.81
N ALA A 204 4.81 -9.61 -9.50
CA ALA A 204 5.28 -10.21 -10.75
C ALA A 204 6.09 -11.50 -10.53
N ILE A 205 6.90 -11.57 -9.46
CA ILE A 205 7.77 -12.71 -9.16
C ILE A 205 7.01 -13.83 -8.46
N HIS A 206 6.24 -13.47 -7.43
CA HIS A 206 5.59 -14.43 -6.53
C HIS A 206 4.07 -14.51 -6.78
N GLY A 207 3.45 -13.37 -7.07
CA GLY A 207 1.99 -13.26 -7.17
C GLY A 207 1.29 -13.57 -5.86
N LEU A 208 -0.04 -13.58 -5.90
CA LEU A 208 -0.91 -14.05 -4.81
C LEU A 208 -1.77 -15.22 -5.30
N PRO A 209 -2.27 -16.09 -4.40
CA PRO A 209 -3.21 -17.14 -4.76
C PRO A 209 -4.39 -16.60 -5.57
N GLY A 210 -4.81 -17.29 -6.63
CA GLY A 210 -5.96 -16.88 -7.44
C GLY A 210 -5.80 -15.59 -8.25
N GLY A 211 -4.63 -14.92 -8.23
CA GLY A 211 -4.43 -13.63 -8.88
C GLY A 211 -5.19 -12.49 -8.18
N ILE A 212 -5.29 -12.55 -6.85
CA ILE A 212 -5.94 -11.55 -6.01
C ILE A 212 -5.36 -10.14 -6.31
N PRO A 213 -6.20 -9.12 -6.55
CA PRO A 213 -5.77 -7.73 -6.68
C PRO A 213 -5.07 -7.23 -5.41
N VAL A 214 -3.95 -6.51 -5.61
CA VAL A 214 -3.24 -5.80 -4.54
C VAL A 214 -3.37 -4.29 -4.79
N ILE A 215 -4.13 -3.60 -3.95
CA ILE A 215 -4.24 -2.14 -3.97
C ILE A 215 -3.14 -1.58 -3.06
N ALA A 216 -2.15 -0.91 -3.63
CA ALA A 216 -1.02 -0.35 -2.89
C ALA A 216 -1.04 1.17 -2.86
N GLY A 217 -0.77 1.79 -1.70
CA GLY A 217 -0.78 3.24 -1.53
C GLY A 217 0.05 3.73 -0.34
N MET A 218 -0.27 4.92 0.17
CA MET A 218 0.41 5.47 1.35
C MET A 218 -0.58 6.17 2.29
N VAL A 219 -0.51 5.90 3.59
CA VAL A 219 -1.42 6.45 4.60
C VAL A 219 -0.79 7.63 5.30
N ASP A 220 -1.51 8.76 5.37
CA ASP A 220 -1.06 10.01 6.01
C ASP A 220 0.31 10.52 5.49
N LEU A 221 0.63 10.14 4.26
CA LEU A 221 1.85 10.48 3.55
C LEU A 221 1.49 11.09 2.20
N ARG A 222 2.37 11.96 1.70
CA ARG A 222 2.30 12.46 0.33
C ARG A 222 3.15 11.61 -0.62
N PRO A 223 2.79 11.52 -1.89
CA PRO A 223 1.49 11.92 -2.46
C PRO A 223 0.38 10.98 -2.02
N ASP A 224 -0.86 11.45 -2.09
CA ASP A 224 -2.04 10.59 -1.92
C ASP A 224 -2.29 9.90 -3.25
N VAL A 225 -1.84 8.66 -3.47
CA VAL A 225 -1.97 7.93 -4.75
C VAL A 225 -2.07 6.43 -4.49
N VAL A 226 -2.76 5.73 -5.38
CA VAL A 226 -2.91 4.27 -5.35
C VAL A 226 -2.52 3.65 -6.68
N CYS A 227 -2.02 2.42 -6.63
CA CYS A 227 -1.83 1.54 -7.78
C CYS A 227 -2.52 0.20 -7.50
N VAL A 228 -2.98 -0.46 -8.55
CA VAL A 228 -3.52 -1.82 -8.46
C VAL A 228 -2.57 -2.77 -9.18
N HIS A 229 -2.12 -3.80 -8.46
CA HIS A 229 -1.17 -4.80 -8.93
C HIS A 229 -1.79 -6.20 -8.89
N GLY A 230 -1.13 -7.18 -9.51
CA GLY A 230 -1.44 -8.61 -9.34
C GLY A 230 -2.65 -9.15 -10.10
N ILE A 231 -3.53 -8.29 -10.65
CA ILE A 231 -4.72 -8.75 -11.38
C ILE A 231 -4.32 -9.61 -12.59
N GLY A 232 -4.75 -10.87 -12.57
CA GLY A 232 -4.47 -11.84 -13.63
C GLY A 232 -3.06 -12.42 -13.64
N ALA A 233 -2.20 -12.06 -12.67
CA ALA A 233 -0.92 -12.72 -12.46
C ALA A 233 -1.18 -14.11 -11.87
N ARG A 234 -1.00 -15.16 -12.67
CA ARG A 234 -1.09 -16.55 -12.18
C ARG A 234 0.14 -16.87 -11.34
N ASN A 235 -0.08 -17.41 -10.14
CA ASN A 235 1.00 -17.96 -9.33
C ASN A 235 1.52 -19.27 -9.97
N PRO A 236 2.77 -19.32 -10.48
CA PRO A 236 3.31 -20.53 -11.11
C PRO A 236 3.55 -21.68 -10.11
N ALA A 237 3.53 -21.43 -8.80
CA ALA A 237 3.70 -22.47 -7.79
C ALA A 237 2.45 -23.35 -7.61
N ALA A 238 1.25 -22.77 -7.77
CA ALA A 238 -0.01 -23.51 -7.63
C ALA A 238 -0.21 -24.60 -8.72
N ASP A 239 0.38 -24.39 -9.91
CA ASP A 239 0.31 -25.38 -10.98
C ASP A 239 1.20 -26.61 -10.69
N ARG A 240 2.30 -26.46 -9.92
CA ARG A 240 3.23 -27.57 -9.62
C ARG A 240 2.70 -28.57 -8.59
N GLU A 241 1.98 -28.12 -7.57
CA GLU A 241 1.40 -29.03 -6.57
C GLU A 241 0.22 -29.85 -7.13
N SER A 242 -0.48 -29.33 -8.15
CA SER A 242 -1.58 -30.04 -8.80
C SER A 242 -1.12 -31.22 -9.68
N GLU A 243 0.10 -31.17 -10.23
CA GLU A 243 0.68 -32.27 -11.01
C GLU A 243 1.31 -33.37 -10.14
N GLU A 244 1.87 -33.06 -8.97
CA GLU A 244 2.47 -34.07 -8.08
C GLU A 244 1.46 -34.79 -7.18
N ALA A 245 0.28 -34.20 -6.93
CA ALA A 245 -0.75 -34.79 -6.07
C ALA A 245 -1.48 -36.02 -6.66
N THR A 246 -1.30 -36.34 -7.96
CA THR A 246 -1.91 -37.52 -8.59
C THR A 246 -1.08 -38.81 -8.47
N GLY A 247 0.10 -38.76 -7.85
CA GLY A 247 1.05 -39.89 -7.80
C GLY A 247 1.17 -40.67 -6.48
N LEU A 248 0.61 -40.19 -5.36
CA LEU A 248 0.86 -40.77 -4.03
C LEU A 248 -0.40 -41.18 -3.24
N ALA A 249 -1.57 -41.13 -3.87
CA ALA A 249 -2.82 -41.60 -3.28
C ALA A 249 -2.96 -43.14 -3.39
N GLU A 250 -2.03 -43.90 -2.82
CA GLU A 250 -2.26 -45.29 -2.43
C GLU A 250 -1.18 -45.71 -1.42
N ILE A 251 -1.61 -46.35 -0.31
CA ILE A 251 -0.81 -46.87 0.82
C ILE A 251 -0.70 -45.93 2.03
N ILE A 252 -1.83 -45.71 2.73
CA ILE A 252 -1.84 -45.67 4.21
C ILE A 252 -3.07 -46.47 4.70
N PRO A 253 -2.90 -47.53 5.52
CA PRO A 253 -4.03 -48.33 5.99
C PRO A 253 -4.92 -47.53 6.95
N ALA A 254 -6.22 -47.52 6.65
CA ALA A 254 -7.26 -47.10 7.55
C ALA A 254 -7.30 -48.03 8.77
N ASN A 255 -6.69 -47.61 9.89
CA ASN A 255 -7.04 -47.97 11.28
C ASN A 255 -5.92 -47.52 12.23
N PHE A 256 -5.90 -46.24 12.64
CA PHE A 256 -5.37 -45.82 13.96
C PHE A 256 -5.66 -44.34 14.23
N ILE A 257 -6.90 -44.00 14.60
CA ILE A 257 -7.18 -42.75 15.33
C ILE A 257 -8.16 -43.09 16.46
N ALA A 258 -7.64 -43.11 17.68
CA ALA A 258 -8.47 -43.15 18.88
C ALA A 258 -9.17 -41.80 19.02
N ARG A 259 -10.49 -41.78 18.78
CA ARG A 259 -11.36 -40.63 19.07
C ARG A 259 -11.31 -40.32 20.57
N ARG A 260 -10.75 -39.17 20.94
CA ARG A 260 -11.12 -38.48 22.16
C ARG A 260 -12.29 -37.57 21.83
N THR A 261 -13.41 -37.75 22.53
CA THR A 261 -14.52 -36.81 22.57
C THR A 261 -14.04 -35.52 23.22
N VAL A 262 -13.84 -34.48 22.43
CA VAL A 262 -13.66 -33.11 22.91
C VAL A 262 -15.06 -32.55 23.09
N GLU A 263 -15.34 -32.03 24.29
CA GLU A 263 -16.54 -31.23 24.53
C GLU A 263 -16.45 -29.96 23.68
N ASP A 264 -17.49 -29.68 22.90
CA ASP A 264 -17.64 -28.46 22.10
C ASP A 264 -17.63 -27.24 23.03
N VAL A 265 -16.46 -26.65 23.24
CA VAL A 265 -16.37 -25.25 23.66
C VAL A 265 -16.57 -24.44 22.39
N LYS A 266 -17.73 -23.82 22.28
CA LYS A 266 -18.09 -22.94 21.18
C LYS A 266 -17.09 -21.77 21.14
N GLU A 267 -16.10 -21.86 20.26
CA GLU A 267 -15.21 -20.74 19.95
C GLU A 267 -16.04 -19.65 19.26
N PHE A 268 -16.01 -18.46 19.82
CA PHE A 268 -16.71 -17.29 19.27
C PHE A 268 -15.92 -16.78 18.07
N THR A 269 -16.56 -16.68 16.92
CA THR A 269 -15.96 -16.05 15.74
C THR A 269 -15.93 -14.52 15.92
N GLY A 270 -15.07 -13.81 15.18
CA GLY A 270 -15.03 -12.34 15.21
C GLY A 270 -16.38 -11.68 14.91
N ALA A 271 -17.26 -12.35 14.14
CA ALA A 271 -18.64 -11.93 13.89
C ALA A 271 -19.52 -11.96 15.17
N ASP A 272 -19.24 -12.86 16.11
CA ASP A 272 -19.95 -12.93 17.38
C ASP A 272 -19.52 -11.83 18.36
N LEU A 273 -18.26 -11.37 18.29
CA LEU A 273 -17.77 -10.23 19.06
C LEU A 273 -18.31 -8.89 18.52
N ARG A 274 -18.33 -8.70 17.18
CA ARG A 274 -18.82 -7.45 16.56
C ARG A 274 -20.31 -7.19 16.82
N ARG A 275 -21.13 -8.25 16.81
CA ARG A 275 -22.55 -8.17 17.21
C ARG A 275 -22.75 -7.65 18.64
N LYS A 276 -21.80 -7.95 19.54
CA LYS A 276 -21.84 -7.57 20.95
C LYS A 276 -21.33 -6.14 21.18
N VAL A 277 -20.43 -5.65 20.33
CA VAL A 277 -19.89 -4.28 20.40
C VAL A 277 -20.86 -3.26 19.79
N ALA A 278 -21.59 -3.62 18.73
CA ALA A 278 -22.65 -2.80 18.16
C ALA A 278 -23.79 -2.49 19.16
N GLU A 279 -23.99 -3.34 20.18
CA GLU A 279 -24.94 -3.11 21.27
C GLU A 279 -24.45 -2.07 22.31
N THR A 280 -23.18 -1.66 22.28
CA THR A 280 -22.56 -0.82 23.34
C THR A 280 -22.26 0.64 22.97
N GLY A 281 -22.64 1.09 21.77
CA GLY A 281 -22.77 2.51 21.36
C GLY A 281 -21.87 3.54 22.06
N GLN A 282 -20.67 3.78 21.52
CA GLN A 282 -19.90 5.01 21.76
C GLN A 282 -19.33 5.49 20.43
N GLU A 283 -19.83 6.63 19.95
CA GLU A 283 -19.32 7.36 18.79
C GLU A 283 -18.67 8.67 19.28
N ASP A 284 -17.40 8.90 18.95
CA ASP A 284 -16.74 10.20 19.02
C ASP A 284 -16.67 10.82 17.62
N GLU A 285 -16.85 12.15 17.52
CA GLU A 285 -16.93 12.89 16.25
C GLU A 285 -15.63 12.85 15.41
N PRO A 286 -15.69 12.71 14.07
CA PRO A 286 -14.52 12.53 13.23
C PRO A 286 -13.81 13.85 12.83
N VAL A 287 -12.49 13.86 13.00
CA VAL A 287 -11.56 14.78 12.34
C VAL A 287 -11.49 14.43 10.85
N LYS A 288 -11.36 15.41 9.94
CA LYS A 288 -11.23 15.14 8.50
C LYS A 288 -9.88 14.46 8.20
N ARG A 289 -9.92 13.15 7.97
CA ARG A 289 -8.75 12.31 7.69
C ARG A 289 -8.45 12.20 6.19
N GLY A 290 -7.19 11.94 5.89
CA GLY A 290 -6.70 11.67 4.55
C GLY A 290 -7.39 10.46 3.93
N PHE A 291 -7.43 10.43 2.61
CA PHE A 291 -8.15 9.44 1.84
C PHE A 291 -7.70 7.99 2.11
N VAL A 292 -6.39 7.71 2.01
CA VAL A 292 -5.85 6.37 2.26
C VAL A 292 -6.02 5.96 3.73
N ALA A 293 -6.03 6.90 4.67
CA ALA A 293 -6.31 6.60 6.08
C ALA A 293 -7.70 5.96 6.28
N ARG A 294 -8.67 6.36 5.45
CA ARG A 294 -10.01 5.74 5.45
C ARG A 294 -10.00 4.30 4.93
N LEU A 295 -9.06 3.92 4.05
CA LEU A 295 -8.94 2.54 3.58
C LEU A 295 -8.66 1.57 4.73
N PHE A 296 -7.99 2.03 5.79
CA PHE A 296 -7.58 1.22 6.94
C PHE A 296 -8.41 1.49 8.21
N GLY A 297 -9.60 2.10 8.07
CA GLY A 297 -10.48 2.39 9.22
C GLY A 297 -9.86 3.33 10.26
N ARG A 298 -8.86 4.11 9.87
CA ARG A 298 -8.10 5.02 10.74
C ARG A 298 -8.39 6.47 10.49
#